data_AF-A0A9P5JMZ1-F1
#
_entry.id   AF-A0A9P5JMZ1-F1
#
_cell.length_a   1.000
_cell.length_b   1.000
_cell.length_c   1.000
_cell.angle_alpha   90.00
_cell.angle_beta   90.00
_cell.angle_gamma   90.00
#
_symmetry.space_group_name_H-M   'P 1'
#
loop_
_entity.id
_entity.type
_entity.pdbx_description
1 polymer ?
#
loop_
_entity_poly.entity_id
_entity_poly.type
_entity_poly.pdbx_seq_one_letter_code
_entity_poly.pdbx_strand_id
1 'polypeptide(L)'
;MGAPLQSVAIVARTLSLLYNKPLVGVNHCVGHIEIARSITKAQNPVVLYVSGGNTQVIAYSRQRYRIFGETLDIAVGNCLDRFARVVGLPNEPAPGYNIEQEAKKGSRVLPLPYATKGMDINLSGVLTSMESYVADAKRFQPFSKAGEPLPEDGYTPGDLCMTLQETVFAMLVEITERAMAHVGSKEVLIVGGVGCNERLQGMMQTMVEERGGKVFPMDERYCIDNGIMIAQAGLLGFRMGQRTAMEDTWCTQRYRTDEVHVAWRA
;
A
#
# COMPACT_ATOMS: atom_id res chain seq x y z
N MET A 1 12.90 -13.50 -5.31
CA MET A 1 11.58 -13.99 -5.79
C MET A 1 11.37 -13.59 -7.26
N GLY A 2 11.99 -14.28 -8.22
CA GLY A 2 11.83 -13.97 -9.67
C GLY A 2 10.83 -14.83 -10.41
N ALA A 3 10.45 -15.98 -9.83
CA ALA A 3 9.62 -16.98 -10.49
C ALA A 3 8.22 -16.47 -10.90
N PRO A 4 7.48 -15.69 -10.07
CA PRO A 4 6.15 -15.23 -10.48
C PRO A 4 6.18 -14.31 -11.72
N LEU A 5 7.12 -13.36 -11.77
CA LEU A 5 7.26 -12.45 -12.92
C LEU A 5 7.64 -13.21 -14.20
N GLN A 6 8.55 -14.19 -14.09
CA GLN A 6 8.94 -15.02 -15.23
C GLN A 6 7.76 -15.84 -15.75
N SER A 7 6.97 -16.45 -14.88
CA SER A 7 5.75 -17.19 -15.27
C SER A 7 4.77 -16.31 -16.03
N VAL A 8 4.49 -15.09 -15.54
CA VAL A 8 3.60 -14.15 -16.21
C VAL A 8 4.15 -13.73 -17.57
N ALA A 9 5.44 -13.43 -17.67
CA ALA A 9 6.06 -13.06 -18.94
C ALA A 9 6.01 -14.19 -19.97
N ILE A 10 6.26 -15.44 -19.57
CA ILE A 10 6.15 -16.60 -20.47
C ILE A 10 4.73 -16.75 -21.02
N VAL A 11 3.72 -16.62 -20.16
CA VAL A 11 2.31 -16.70 -20.58
C VAL A 11 1.97 -15.55 -21.53
N ALA A 12 2.36 -14.31 -21.20
CA ALA A 12 2.11 -13.15 -22.04
C ALA A 12 2.76 -13.28 -23.43
N ARG A 13 4.02 -13.72 -23.49
CA ARG A 13 4.74 -13.98 -24.74
C ARG A 13 4.06 -15.06 -25.58
N THR A 14 3.65 -16.16 -24.94
CA THR A 14 2.92 -17.25 -25.60
C THR A 14 1.62 -16.75 -26.23
N LEU A 15 0.81 -15.98 -25.48
CA LEU A 15 -0.44 -15.41 -25.99
C LEU A 15 -0.22 -14.43 -27.14
N SER A 16 0.79 -13.57 -27.06
CA SER A 16 1.14 -12.66 -28.15
C SER A 16 1.52 -13.39 -29.44
N LEU A 17 2.35 -14.43 -29.35
CA LEU A 17 2.76 -15.25 -30.48
C LEU A 17 1.57 -16.03 -31.07
N LEU A 18 0.75 -16.64 -30.21
CA LEU A 18 -0.40 -17.44 -30.62
C LEU A 18 -1.45 -16.61 -31.39
N TYR A 19 -1.74 -15.39 -30.91
CA TYR A 19 -2.78 -14.54 -31.48
C TYR A 19 -2.24 -13.48 -32.45
N ASN A 20 -0.93 -13.46 -32.71
CA ASN A 20 -0.24 -12.44 -33.50
C ASN A 20 -0.64 -11.00 -33.07
N LYS A 21 -0.60 -10.75 -31.75
CA LYS A 21 -0.94 -9.46 -31.14
C LYS A 21 0.30 -8.80 -30.52
N PRO A 22 0.42 -7.47 -30.57
CA PRO A 22 1.56 -6.77 -29.99
C PRO A 22 1.60 -6.91 -28.46
N LEU A 23 2.81 -6.87 -27.89
CA LEU A 23 3.04 -6.81 -26.46
C LEU A 23 3.36 -5.39 -26.00
N VAL A 24 2.95 -5.09 -24.78
CA VAL A 24 3.31 -3.85 -24.08
C VAL A 24 3.74 -4.22 -22.67
N GLY A 25 4.98 -3.95 -22.32
CA GLY A 25 5.50 -4.04 -20.96
C GLY A 25 4.93 -2.93 -20.09
N VAL A 26 4.42 -3.28 -18.91
CA VAL A 26 3.74 -2.35 -18.01
C VAL A 26 4.44 -2.34 -16.65
N ASN A 27 4.65 -1.15 -16.09
CA ASN A 27 5.08 -1.01 -14.71
C ASN A 27 3.88 -1.23 -13.78
N HIS A 28 4.04 -2.15 -12.83
CA HIS A 28 2.99 -2.56 -11.90
C HIS A 28 2.41 -1.37 -11.09
N CYS A 29 3.26 -0.51 -10.55
CA CYS A 29 2.84 0.66 -9.77
C CYS A 29 2.05 1.66 -10.62
N VAL A 30 2.47 1.87 -11.87
CA VAL A 30 1.72 2.72 -12.82
C VAL A 30 0.36 2.10 -13.15
N GLY A 31 0.26 0.77 -13.23
CA GLY A 31 -1.00 0.05 -13.35
C GLY A 31 -2.00 0.45 -12.26
N HIS A 32 -1.59 0.33 -10.99
CA HIS A 32 -2.38 0.73 -9.82
C HIS A 32 -2.86 2.19 -9.92
N ILE A 33 -1.97 3.11 -10.29
CA ILE A 33 -2.31 4.54 -10.38
C ILE A 33 -3.32 4.80 -11.50
N GLU A 34 -3.10 4.25 -12.70
CA GLU A 34 -3.92 4.59 -13.87
C GLU A 34 -5.32 4.00 -13.83
N ILE A 35 -5.48 2.77 -13.32
CA ILE A 35 -6.82 2.21 -13.12
C ILE A 35 -7.59 3.04 -12.11
N ALA A 36 -6.93 3.41 -11.02
CA ALA A 36 -7.53 4.17 -9.94
C ALA A 36 -7.96 5.56 -10.40
N ARG A 37 -7.11 6.28 -11.15
CA ARG A 37 -7.48 7.55 -11.79
C ARG A 37 -8.63 7.41 -12.77
N SER A 38 -8.63 6.35 -13.59
CA SER A 38 -9.67 6.11 -14.59
C SER A 38 -11.05 5.94 -13.96
N ILE A 39 -11.12 5.25 -12.82
CA ILE A 39 -12.37 4.95 -12.11
C ILE A 39 -12.83 6.16 -11.29
N THR A 40 -11.94 6.70 -10.46
CA THR A 40 -12.24 7.78 -9.51
C THR A 40 -12.35 9.15 -10.17
N LYS A 41 -11.85 9.29 -11.41
CA LYS A 41 -11.74 10.56 -12.15
C LYS A 41 -10.81 11.58 -11.48
N ALA A 42 -9.94 11.14 -10.57
CA ALA A 42 -8.90 11.96 -9.99
C ALA A 42 -7.97 12.52 -11.08
N GLN A 43 -7.75 13.84 -11.09
CA GLN A 43 -7.01 14.50 -12.15
C GLN A 43 -5.50 14.43 -11.88
N ASN A 44 -5.06 15.06 -10.79
CA ASN A 44 -3.65 15.18 -10.39
C ASN A 44 -3.46 14.87 -8.90
N PRO A 45 -3.81 13.65 -8.46
CA PRO A 45 -3.68 13.29 -7.05
C PRO A 45 -2.23 13.05 -6.64
N VAL A 46 -1.95 13.29 -5.36
CA VAL A 46 -0.89 12.57 -4.65
C VAL A 46 -1.39 11.17 -4.37
N VAL A 47 -0.63 10.17 -4.78
CA VAL A 47 -1.00 8.77 -4.66
C VAL A 47 -0.27 8.17 -3.46
N LEU A 48 -1.02 7.66 -2.49
CA LEU A 48 -0.48 6.76 -1.47
C LEU A 48 -0.62 5.33 -1.97
N TYR A 49 0.50 4.70 -2.33
CA TYR A 49 0.54 3.29 -2.74
C TYR A 49 1.04 2.42 -1.58
N VAL A 50 0.13 1.63 -1.00
CA VAL A 50 0.40 0.77 0.16
C VAL A 50 -0.08 -0.66 -0.10
N SER A 51 0.88 -1.57 -0.30
CA SER A 51 0.64 -3.00 -0.54
C SER A 51 1.50 -3.87 0.38
N GLY A 52 1.39 -5.19 0.22
CA GLY A 52 2.28 -6.14 0.90
C GLY A 52 3.77 -5.91 0.62
N GLY A 53 4.10 -5.39 -0.56
CA GLY A 53 5.48 -5.21 -1.02
C GLY A 53 5.92 -3.77 -1.27
N ASN A 54 4.99 -2.81 -1.30
CA ASN A 54 5.29 -1.42 -1.62
C ASN A 54 4.67 -0.46 -0.60
N THR A 55 5.39 0.61 -0.28
CA THR A 55 4.87 1.75 0.48
C THR A 55 5.54 3.01 -0.05
N GLN A 56 4.80 3.77 -0.85
CA GLN A 56 5.31 4.91 -1.59
C GLN A 56 4.26 6.02 -1.67
N VAL A 57 4.72 7.27 -1.59
CA VAL A 57 3.95 8.48 -1.88
C VAL A 57 4.43 9.02 -3.21
N ILE A 58 3.53 9.01 -4.19
CA ILE A 58 3.86 9.24 -5.60
C ILE A 58 3.06 10.43 -6.11
N ALA A 59 3.67 11.32 -6.89
CA ALA A 59 2.92 12.33 -7.63
C ALA A 59 3.46 12.51 -9.05
N TYR A 60 2.58 12.94 -9.94
CA TYR A 60 2.91 13.15 -11.34
C TYR A 60 3.66 14.48 -11.53
N SER A 61 4.81 14.44 -12.19
CA SER A 61 5.59 15.64 -12.53
C SER A 61 6.46 15.40 -13.76
N ARG A 62 6.35 16.30 -14.75
CA ARG A 62 7.14 16.28 -16.00
C ARG A 62 7.06 14.93 -16.72
N GLN A 63 5.84 14.46 -17.00
CA GLN A 63 5.58 13.20 -17.72
C GLN A 63 6.12 11.93 -17.05
N ARG A 64 6.32 11.98 -15.73
CA ARG A 64 6.79 10.85 -14.93
C ARG A 64 6.05 10.83 -13.59
N TYR A 65 5.85 9.64 -13.05
CA TYR A 65 5.40 9.47 -11.67
C TYR A 65 6.60 9.45 -10.74
N ARG A 66 6.76 10.47 -9.92
CA ARG A 66 7.91 10.62 -9.01
C ARG A 66 7.54 10.18 -7.61
N ILE A 67 8.48 9.52 -6.95
CA ILE A 67 8.37 9.11 -5.55
C ILE A 67 8.84 10.29 -4.69
N PHE A 68 7.97 10.80 -3.84
CA PHE A 68 8.25 11.89 -2.88
C PHE A 68 8.62 11.36 -1.51
N GLY A 69 8.10 10.19 -1.16
CA GLY A 69 8.36 9.50 0.09
C GLY A 69 8.20 8.00 -0.08
N GLU A 70 8.99 7.21 0.62
CA GLU A 70 8.87 5.76 0.62
C GLU A 70 9.25 5.14 1.96
N THR A 71 8.96 3.84 2.12
CA THR A 71 9.53 3.09 3.24
C THR A 71 11.02 2.88 3.02
N LEU A 72 11.81 3.07 4.08
CA LEU A 72 13.26 2.84 4.07
C LEU A 72 13.64 1.38 4.32
N ASP A 73 12.70 0.54 4.75
CA ASP A 73 12.95 -0.84 5.12
C ASP A 73 11.89 -1.83 4.61
N ILE A 74 10.76 -1.97 5.30
CA ILE A 74 9.70 -2.92 4.99
C ILE A 74 8.42 -2.17 4.61
N ALA A 75 7.65 -2.74 3.68
CA ALA A 75 6.34 -2.20 3.34
C ALA A 75 5.35 -2.37 4.50
N VAL A 76 4.38 -1.47 4.60
CA VAL A 76 3.31 -1.49 5.62
C VAL A 76 2.58 -2.82 5.60
N GLY A 77 2.21 -3.33 4.41
CA GLY A 77 1.53 -4.61 4.33
C GLY A 77 2.39 -5.76 4.87
N ASN A 78 3.71 -5.74 4.66
CA ASN A 78 4.59 -6.74 5.26
C ASN A 78 4.69 -6.61 6.79
N CYS A 79 4.71 -5.37 7.31
CA CYS A 79 4.68 -5.11 8.74
C CYS A 79 3.40 -5.67 9.37
N LEU A 80 2.23 -5.42 8.75
CA LEU A 80 0.94 -5.94 9.19
C LEU A 80 0.91 -7.48 9.11
N ASP A 81 1.35 -8.07 8.00
CA ASP A 81 1.37 -9.53 7.81
C ASP A 81 2.26 -10.24 8.85
N ARG A 82 3.44 -9.67 9.16
CA ARG A 82 4.31 -10.24 10.19
C ARG A 82 3.69 -10.10 11.57
N PHE A 83 3.15 -8.94 11.90
CA PHE A 83 2.51 -8.72 13.19
C PHE A 83 1.30 -9.65 13.39
N ALA A 84 0.44 -9.83 12.38
CA ALA A 84 -0.70 -10.75 12.44
C ALA A 84 -0.26 -12.16 12.85
N ARG A 85 0.84 -12.67 12.28
CA ARG A 85 1.38 -13.99 12.63
C ARG A 85 1.90 -14.05 14.06
N VAL A 86 2.59 -13.00 14.50
CA VAL A 86 3.16 -12.92 15.86
C VAL A 86 2.05 -12.91 16.91
N VAL A 87 0.99 -12.14 16.69
CA VAL A 87 -0.14 -12.02 17.64
C VAL A 87 -1.12 -13.20 17.55
N GLY A 88 -0.97 -14.08 16.54
CA GLY A 88 -1.80 -15.28 16.37
C GLY A 88 -3.11 -15.07 15.62
N LEU A 89 -3.22 -14.02 14.81
CA LEU A 89 -4.36 -13.80 13.92
C LEU A 89 -4.30 -14.71 12.68
N PRO A 90 -5.45 -15.18 12.17
CA PRO A 90 -5.49 -16.00 10.96
C PRO A 90 -5.11 -15.19 9.71
N ASN A 91 -4.64 -15.87 8.67
CA ASN A 91 -4.34 -15.24 7.38
C ASN A 91 -5.60 -15.08 6.51
N GLU A 92 -6.64 -15.88 6.70
CA GLU A 92 -7.90 -15.77 5.94
C GLU A 92 -8.90 -14.84 6.65
N PRO A 93 -9.61 -13.96 5.93
CA PRO A 93 -9.53 -13.71 4.48
C PRO A 93 -8.28 -12.90 4.07
N ALA A 94 -7.77 -12.04 4.94
CA ALA A 94 -6.47 -11.36 4.79
C ALA A 94 -5.94 -10.93 6.17
N PRO A 95 -4.61 -10.95 6.41
CA PRO A 95 -4.04 -10.51 7.70
C PRO A 95 -4.41 -9.07 8.05
N GLY A 96 -4.34 -8.14 7.09
CA GLY A 96 -4.70 -6.73 7.29
C GLY A 96 -6.17 -6.53 7.69
N TYR A 97 -7.08 -7.30 7.08
CA TYR A 97 -8.51 -7.27 7.43
C TYR A 97 -8.73 -7.77 8.87
N ASN A 98 -8.07 -8.86 9.26
CA ASN A 98 -8.20 -9.40 10.61
C ASN A 98 -7.63 -8.47 11.68
N ILE A 99 -6.51 -7.80 11.39
CA ILE A 99 -5.98 -6.73 12.28
C ILE A 99 -7.02 -5.61 12.42
N GLU A 100 -7.68 -5.21 11.34
CA GLU A 100 -8.71 -4.17 11.37
C GLU A 100 -9.93 -4.55 12.21
N GLN A 101 -10.43 -5.78 12.07
CA GLN A 101 -11.55 -6.24 12.89
C GLN A 101 -11.17 -6.34 14.36
N GLU A 102 -9.94 -6.76 14.66
CA GLU A 102 -9.46 -6.88 16.03
C GLU A 102 -9.14 -5.51 16.66
N ALA A 103 -8.62 -4.57 15.87
CA ALA A 103 -8.38 -3.19 16.29
C ALA A 103 -9.66 -2.49 16.78
N LYS A 104 -10.82 -2.80 16.20
CA LYS A 104 -12.14 -2.27 16.64
C LYS A 104 -12.50 -2.68 18.07
N LYS A 105 -11.88 -3.74 18.62
CA LYS A 105 -12.07 -4.20 20.00
C LYS A 105 -11.05 -3.59 20.97
N GLY A 106 -10.03 -2.91 20.45
CA GLY A 106 -9.03 -2.22 21.27
C GLY A 106 -9.64 -1.06 22.04
N SER A 107 -9.07 -0.80 23.20
CA SER A 107 -9.51 0.24 24.15
C SER A 107 -8.39 1.19 24.57
N ARG A 108 -7.13 0.76 24.46
CA ARG A 108 -5.95 1.54 24.84
C ARG A 108 -4.94 1.59 23.70
N VAL A 109 -4.24 2.72 23.63
CA VAL A 109 -3.09 2.92 22.73
C VAL A 109 -1.81 2.82 23.55
N LEU A 110 -0.90 1.92 23.16
CA LEU A 110 0.40 1.74 23.81
C LEU A 110 1.47 2.63 23.15
N PRO A 111 2.56 2.98 23.85
CA PRO A 111 3.62 3.77 23.27
C PRO A 111 4.40 2.96 22.22
N LEU A 112 4.38 3.42 20.97
CA LEU A 112 5.21 2.88 19.89
C LEU A 112 6.18 3.95 19.35
N PRO A 113 7.33 3.54 18.80
CA PRO A 113 8.22 4.48 18.14
C PRO A 113 7.54 5.08 16.90
N TYR A 114 7.53 6.41 16.80
CA TYR A 114 7.01 7.13 15.65
C TYR A 114 8.18 7.53 14.74
N ALA A 115 8.43 6.76 13.68
CA ALA A 115 9.69 6.81 12.93
C ALA A 115 9.54 7.41 11.52
N THR A 116 9.17 8.69 11.45
CA THR A 116 9.09 9.46 10.20
C THR A 116 10.36 10.30 9.99
N LYS A 117 10.97 10.23 8.81
CA LYS A 117 12.18 10.97 8.43
C LYS A 117 11.91 11.74 7.14
N GLY A 118 11.61 13.04 7.25
CA GLY A 118 11.21 13.82 6.07
C GLY A 118 9.89 13.31 5.48
N MET A 119 9.91 12.80 4.26
CA MET A 119 8.73 12.16 3.65
C MET A 119 8.81 10.62 3.67
N ASP A 120 9.85 10.07 4.30
CA ASP A 120 10.07 8.63 4.38
C ASP A 120 9.70 8.08 5.75
N ILE A 121 9.42 6.78 5.82
CA ILE A 121 9.10 6.07 7.07
C ILE A 121 9.99 4.85 7.28
N ASN A 122 10.12 4.43 8.54
CA ASN A 122 10.77 3.19 8.92
C ASN A 122 9.83 2.37 9.80
N LEU A 123 9.62 1.10 9.47
CA LEU A 123 8.64 0.25 10.16
C LEU A 123 9.25 -0.91 10.94
N SER A 124 10.54 -1.23 10.74
CA SER A 124 11.19 -2.32 11.47
C SER A 124 11.21 -2.04 12.98
N GLY A 125 11.50 -0.81 13.39
CA GLY A 125 11.48 -0.43 14.81
C GLY A 125 10.09 -0.55 15.45
N VAL A 126 9.04 -0.20 14.68
CA VAL A 126 7.64 -0.38 15.09
C VAL A 126 7.35 -1.87 15.28
N LEU A 127 7.67 -2.69 14.27
CA LEU A 127 7.43 -4.13 14.31
C LEU A 127 8.15 -4.82 15.47
N THR A 128 9.43 -4.53 15.69
CA THR A 128 10.20 -5.10 16.81
C THR A 128 9.63 -4.69 18.18
N SER A 129 9.12 -3.47 18.30
CA SER A 129 8.45 -3.01 19.52
C SER A 129 7.14 -3.78 19.75
N MET A 130 6.37 -4.03 18.69
CA MET A 130 5.15 -4.86 18.74
C MET A 130 5.47 -6.31 19.13
N GLU A 131 6.51 -6.90 18.54
CA GLU A 131 6.97 -8.26 18.89
C GLU A 131 7.37 -8.34 20.37
N SER A 132 8.00 -7.29 20.90
CA SER A 132 8.38 -7.19 22.31
C SER A 132 7.13 -7.13 23.22
N TYR A 133 6.10 -6.39 22.82
CA TYR A 133 4.82 -6.39 23.55
C TYR A 133 4.17 -7.76 23.58
N VAL A 134 4.17 -8.50 22.47
CA VAL A 134 3.60 -9.86 22.42
C VAL A 134 4.43 -10.86 23.24
N ALA A 135 5.75 -10.67 23.33
CA ALA A 135 6.63 -11.52 24.11
C ALA A 135 6.51 -11.32 25.64
N ASP A 136 5.97 -10.21 26.11
CA ASP A 136 5.78 -9.94 27.54
C ASP A 136 4.57 -10.71 28.11
N ALA A 137 4.83 -11.97 28.49
CA ALA A 137 3.82 -12.88 29.05
C ALA A 137 3.20 -12.41 30.37
N LYS A 138 3.74 -11.36 31.02
CA LYS A 138 3.15 -10.80 32.25
C LYS A 138 2.01 -9.83 31.95
N ARG A 139 2.13 -9.08 30.86
CA ARG A 139 1.19 -8.01 30.49
C ARG A 139 0.32 -8.36 29.30
N PHE A 140 0.85 -9.13 28.35
CA PHE A 140 0.10 -9.53 27.17
C PHE A 140 -0.82 -10.70 27.47
N GLN A 141 -2.11 -10.53 27.20
CA GLN A 141 -3.10 -11.61 27.26
C GLN A 141 -3.35 -12.15 25.85
N PRO A 142 -2.92 -13.39 25.52
CA PRO A 142 -3.19 -13.98 24.21
C PRO A 142 -4.66 -14.39 24.07
N PHE A 143 -5.10 -14.62 22.83
CA PHE A 143 -6.46 -15.06 22.51
C PHE A 143 -6.92 -16.30 23.29
N SER A 144 -6.01 -17.21 23.65
CA SER A 144 -6.32 -18.44 24.40
C SER A 144 -6.78 -18.20 25.84
N LYS A 145 -6.51 -17.01 26.40
CA LYS A 145 -6.90 -16.61 27.76
C LYS A 145 -8.01 -15.55 27.76
N ALA A 146 -8.73 -15.42 26.64
CA ALA A 146 -9.83 -14.46 26.53
C ALA A 146 -10.88 -14.72 27.62
N GLY A 147 -11.20 -13.68 28.40
CA GLY A 147 -12.15 -13.75 29.51
C GLY A 147 -11.52 -13.96 30.90
N GLU A 148 -10.22 -14.22 30.99
CA GLU A 148 -9.49 -14.13 32.26
C GLU A 148 -9.29 -12.66 32.67
N PRO A 149 -9.19 -12.35 33.98
CA PRO A 149 -8.90 -11.00 34.44
C PRO A 149 -7.60 -10.47 33.85
N LEU A 150 -7.68 -9.34 33.15
CA LEU A 150 -6.52 -8.65 32.62
C LEU A 150 -5.79 -7.93 33.78
N PRO A 151 -4.45 -8.02 33.89
CA PRO A 151 -3.69 -7.18 34.81
C PRO A 151 -3.97 -5.69 34.58
N GLU A 152 -3.81 -4.86 35.61
CA GLU A 152 -4.08 -3.42 35.52
C GLU A 152 -3.29 -2.74 34.38
N ASP A 153 -2.02 -3.12 34.23
CA ASP A 153 -1.11 -2.70 33.15
C ASP A 153 -1.06 -3.68 31.96
N GLY A 154 -1.95 -4.67 31.93
CA GLY A 154 -2.04 -5.64 30.86
C GLY A 154 -2.68 -5.10 29.59
N TYR A 155 -2.53 -5.80 28.48
CA TYR A 155 -3.12 -5.40 27.19
C TYR A 155 -3.46 -6.62 26.33
N THR A 156 -4.40 -6.41 25.43
CA THR A 156 -5.00 -7.46 24.59
C THR A 156 -4.49 -7.40 23.15
N PRO A 157 -4.76 -8.42 22.31
CA PRO A 157 -4.47 -8.36 20.89
C PRO A 157 -5.18 -7.19 20.19
N GLY A 158 -6.41 -6.86 20.62
CA GLY A 158 -7.17 -5.71 20.13
C GLY A 158 -6.47 -4.38 20.40
N ASP A 159 -5.94 -4.19 21.62
CA ASP A 159 -5.18 -2.99 21.96
C ASP A 159 -3.90 -2.86 21.12
N LEU A 160 -3.21 -3.98 20.87
CA LEU A 160 -2.03 -4.00 20.00
C LEU A 160 -2.40 -3.70 18.53
N CYS A 161 -3.46 -4.31 18.01
CA CYS A 161 -3.94 -4.04 16.64
C CYS A 161 -4.34 -2.57 16.47
N MET A 162 -5.06 -2.00 17.44
CA MET A 162 -5.43 -0.58 17.46
C MET A 162 -4.18 0.30 17.49
N THR A 163 -3.26 0.03 18.42
CA THR A 163 -2.02 0.82 18.56
C THR A 163 -1.19 0.82 17.27
N LEU A 164 -1.04 -0.35 16.63
CA LEU A 164 -0.31 -0.48 15.39
C LEU A 164 -0.96 0.32 14.26
N GLN A 165 -2.27 0.20 14.09
CA GLN A 165 -3.01 0.93 13.06
C GLN A 165 -2.92 2.44 13.26
N GLU A 166 -3.22 2.94 14.45
CA GLU A 166 -3.16 4.38 14.74
C GLU A 166 -1.76 4.94 14.49
N THR A 167 -0.72 4.24 14.94
CA THR A 167 0.67 4.71 14.79
C THR A 167 1.10 4.71 13.32
N VAL A 168 0.96 3.57 12.63
CA VAL A 168 1.45 3.42 11.26
C VAL A 168 0.63 4.25 10.28
N PHE A 169 -0.70 4.30 10.44
CA PHE A 169 -1.55 5.09 9.55
C PHE A 169 -1.36 6.58 9.78
N ALA A 170 -1.13 7.04 11.02
CA ALA A 170 -0.73 8.42 11.26
C ALA A 170 0.58 8.76 10.55
N MET A 171 1.57 7.87 10.56
CA MET A 171 2.83 8.06 9.81
C MET A 171 2.58 8.19 8.30
N LEU A 172 1.70 7.35 7.73
CA LEU A 172 1.34 7.42 6.31
C LEU A 172 0.59 8.71 5.94
N VAL A 173 -0.35 9.14 6.80
CA VAL A 173 -1.09 10.39 6.62
C VAL A 173 -0.13 11.58 6.68
N GLU A 174 0.80 11.60 7.64
CA GLU A 174 1.80 12.66 7.77
C GLU A 174 2.68 12.80 6.53
N ILE A 175 3.27 11.71 6.03
CA ILE A 175 4.12 11.79 4.82
C ILE A 175 3.31 12.15 3.57
N THR A 176 2.04 11.73 3.50
CA THR A 176 1.14 12.08 2.40
C THR A 176 0.80 13.56 2.45
N GLU A 177 0.51 14.10 3.63
CA GLU A 177 0.25 15.52 3.83
C GLU A 177 1.47 16.38 3.45
N ARG A 178 2.67 15.98 3.88
CA ARG A 178 3.92 16.66 3.51
C ARG A 178 4.10 16.69 1.98
N ALA A 179 3.83 15.59 1.30
CA ALA A 179 3.89 15.53 -0.16
C ALA A 179 2.81 16.38 -0.84
N MET A 180 1.57 16.40 -0.32
CA MET A 180 0.51 17.27 -0.82
C MET A 180 0.91 18.75 -0.73
N ALA A 181 1.45 19.17 0.41
CA ALA A 181 1.92 20.53 0.60
C ALA A 181 3.06 20.88 -0.37
N HIS A 182 3.98 19.94 -0.60
CA HIS A 182 5.11 20.14 -1.51
C HIS A 182 4.69 20.24 -2.99
N VAL A 183 3.73 19.42 -3.42
CA VAL A 183 3.26 19.38 -4.82
C VAL A 183 2.16 20.42 -5.08
N GLY A 184 1.48 20.92 -4.04
CA GLY A 184 0.35 21.82 -4.17
C GLY A 184 -0.93 21.12 -4.64
N SER A 185 -1.05 19.80 -4.45
CA SER A 185 -2.25 19.05 -4.81
C SER A 185 -3.29 19.09 -3.70
N LYS A 186 -4.56 19.06 -4.10
CA LYS A 186 -5.73 18.94 -3.22
C LYS A 186 -6.42 17.58 -3.32
N GLU A 187 -5.85 16.67 -4.10
CA GLU A 187 -6.41 15.35 -4.35
C GLU A 187 -5.48 14.28 -3.79
N VAL A 188 -6.03 13.31 -3.06
CA VAL A 188 -5.30 12.12 -2.64
C VAL A 188 -5.98 10.88 -3.21
N LEU A 189 -5.18 9.97 -3.75
CA LEU A 189 -5.63 8.68 -4.26
C LEU A 189 -4.95 7.58 -3.45
N ILE A 190 -5.72 6.66 -2.89
CA ILE A 190 -5.17 5.55 -2.09
C ILE A 190 -5.28 4.28 -2.94
N VAL A 191 -4.16 3.58 -3.12
CA VAL A 191 -4.07 2.35 -3.93
C VAL A 191 -3.25 1.27 -3.22
N GLY A 192 -3.42 0.01 -3.62
CA GLY A 192 -2.79 -1.16 -3.00
C GLY A 192 -3.65 -1.78 -1.90
N GLY A 193 -3.44 -3.07 -1.62
CA GLY A 193 -4.35 -3.83 -0.75
C GLY A 193 -4.49 -3.30 0.69
N VAL A 194 -3.48 -2.61 1.24
CA VAL A 194 -3.60 -1.96 2.56
C VAL A 194 -4.48 -0.71 2.47
N GLY A 195 -4.58 -0.11 1.29
CA GLY A 195 -5.43 1.03 0.99
C GLY A 195 -6.93 0.75 1.12
N CYS A 196 -7.34 -0.52 1.19
CA CYS A 196 -8.71 -0.93 1.48
C CYS A 196 -9.13 -0.72 2.93
N ASN A 197 -8.19 -0.48 3.84
CA ASN A 197 -8.47 -0.36 5.26
C ASN A 197 -9.29 0.91 5.56
N GLU A 198 -10.45 0.74 6.19
CA GLU A 198 -11.41 1.82 6.46
C GLU A 198 -10.82 2.85 7.42
N ARG A 199 -10.00 2.41 8.38
CA ARG A 199 -9.37 3.32 9.34
C ARG A 199 -8.35 4.24 8.66
N LEU A 200 -7.49 3.69 7.79
CA LEU A 200 -6.55 4.48 6.99
C LEU A 200 -7.30 5.46 6.08
N GLN A 201 -8.35 5.01 5.39
CA GLN A 201 -9.17 5.88 4.53
C GLN A 201 -9.82 7.00 5.33
N GLY A 202 -10.36 6.70 6.52
CA GLY A 202 -10.97 7.69 7.41
C GLY A 202 -9.98 8.73 7.92
N MET A 203 -8.79 8.31 8.37
CA MET A 203 -7.73 9.25 8.80
C MET A 203 -7.26 10.15 7.65
N MET A 204 -7.12 9.58 6.45
CA MET A 204 -6.76 10.35 5.26
C MET A 204 -7.87 11.34 4.87
N GLN A 205 -9.14 10.91 4.95
CA GLN A 205 -10.29 11.76 4.66
C GLN A 205 -10.30 13.00 5.56
N THR A 206 -10.13 12.81 6.87
CA THR A 206 -10.06 13.93 7.83
C THR A 206 -8.95 14.91 7.48
N MET A 207 -7.71 14.44 7.27
CA MET A 207 -6.57 15.31 6.93
C MET A 207 -6.82 16.09 5.64
N VAL A 208 -7.37 15.44 4.61
CA VAL A 208 -7.59 16.09 3.31
C VAL A 208 -8.77 17.06 3.34
N GLU A 209 -9.83 16.77 4.10
CA GLU A 209 -10.96 17.69 4.32
C GLU A 209 -10.52 18.97 5.02
N GLU A 210 -9.68 18.87 6.05
CA GLU A 210 -9.10 20.03 6.75
C GLU A 210 -8.27 20.93 5.82
N ARG A 211 -7.74 20.37 4.72
CA ARG A 211 -7.00 21.09 3.66
C ARG A 211 -7.89 21.56 2.50
N GLY A 212 -9.21 21.34 2.58
CA GLY A 212 -10.16 21.67 1.53
C GLY A 212 -9.95 20.85 0.24
N GLY A 213 -9.49 19.61 0.38
CA GLY A 213 -9.23 18.67 -0.71
C GLY A 213 -10.25 17.54 -0.83
N LYS A 214 -9.92 16.52 -1.63
CA LYS A 214 -10.72 15.30 -1.80
C LYS A 214 -9.85 14.05 -1.76
N VAL A 215 -10.27 13.04 -1.00
CA VAL A 215 -9.73 11.69 -1.07
C VAL A 215 -10.56 10.88 -2.05
N PHE A 216 -9.87 10.05 -2.82
CA PHE A 216 -10.46 9.07 -3.70
C PHE A 216 -10.08 7.68 -3.16
N PRO A 217 -10.89 7.12 -2.25
CA PRO A 217 -10.70 5.74 -1.83
C PRO A 217 -11.16 4.80 -2.94
N MET A 218 -10.61 3.59 -2.96
CA MET A 218 -11.08 2.53 -3.84
C MET A 218 -11.50 1.31 -3.05
N ASP A 219 -12.54 0.65 -3.54
CA ASP A 219 -12.94 -0.66 -3.04
C ASP A 219 -11.96 -1.76 -3.50
N GLU A 220 -12.07 -2.92 -2.86
CA GLU A 220 -11.18 -4.06 -3.07
C GLU A 220 -11.08 -4.52 -4.53
N ARG A 221 -12.10 -4.29 -5.38
CA ARG A 221 -12.13 -4.80 -6.76
C ARG A 221 -11.01 -4.21 -7.62
N TYR A 222 -10.56 -3.01 -7.27
CA TYR A 222 -9.57 -2.25 -8.05
C TYR A 222 -8.33 -1.88 -7.25
N CYS A 223 -8.41 -1.90 -5.91
CA CYS A 223 -7.31 -1.53 -5.03
C CYS A 223 -6.26 -2.65 -4.88
N ILE A 224 -6.67 -3.92 -5.01
CA ILE A 224 -5.76 -5.08 -4.98
C ILE A 224 -5.20 -5.38 -6.37
N ASP A 225 -4.18 -6.24 -6.42
CA ASP A 225 -3.59 -6.69 -7.68
C ASP A 225 -4.60 -7.39 -8.58
N ASN A 226 -4.80 -6.86 -9.79
CA ASN A 226 -5.76 -7.40 -10.74
C ASN A 226 -5.24 -7.27 -12.19
N GLY A 227 -5.78 -8.08 -13.10
CA GLY A 227 -5.37 -8.03 -14.51
C GLY A 227 -5.82 -6.75 -15.23
N ILE A 228 -6.91 -6.11 -14.79
CA ILE A 228 -7.48 -4.94 -15.46
C ILE A 228 -6.59 -3.71 -15.31
N MET A 229 -5.85 -3.56 -14.20
CA MET A 229 -4.91 -2.46 -14.01
C MET A 229 -3.74 -2.52 -15.00
N ILE A 230 -3.26 -3.74 -15.29
CA ILE A 230 -2.20 -3.97 -16.27
C ILE A 230 -2.74 -3.73 -17.68
N ALA A 231 -3.94 -4.22 -17.98
CA ALA A 231 -4.58 -3.99 -19.27
C ALA A 231 -4.84 -2.50 -19.53
N GLN A 232 -5.30 -1.74 -18.53
CA GLN A 232 -5.57 -0.31 -18.63
C GLN A 232 -4.29 0.49 -18.91
N ALA A 233 -3.23 0.30 -18.12
CA ALA A 233 -1.97 0.99 -18.35
C ALA A 233 -1.31 0.57 -19.68
N GLY A 234 -1.37 -0.72 -20.03
CA GLY A 234 -0.91 -1.22 -21.32
C GLY A 234 -1.66 -0.61 -22.51
N LEU A 235 -2.98 -0.46 -22.40
CA LEU A 235 -3.82 0.17 -23.42
C LEU A 235 -3.50 1.66 -23.58
N LEU A 236 -3.27 2.37 -22.48
CA LEU A 236 -2.85 3.78 -22.51
C LEU A 236 -1.50 3.94 -23.22
N GLY A 237 -0.50 3.13 -22.88
CA GLY A 237 0.79 3.11 -23.57
C GLY A 237 0.65 2.75 -25.05
N PHE A 238 -0.12 1.70 -25.37
CA PHE A 238 -0.34 1.24 -26.74
C PHE A 238 -0.97 2.32 -27.63
N ARG A 239 -1.95 3.07 -27.11
CA ARG A 239 -2.60 4.18 -27.82
C ARG A 239 -1.64 5.32 -28.15
N MET A 240 -0.58 5.48 -27.36
CA MET A 240 0.50 6.43 -27.63
C MET A 240 1.60 5.84 -28.53
N GLY A 241 1.39 4.65 -29.10
CA GLY A 241 2.32 3.97 -30.00
C GLY A 241 3.33 3.06 -29.32
N GLN A 242 3.27 2.89 -27.99
CA GLN A 242 4.20 2.02 -27.28
C GLN A 242 3.98 0.55 -27.68
N ARG A 243 5.08 -0.13 -28.01
CA ARG A 243 5.14 -1.57 -28.27
C ARG A 243 6.46 -2.10 -27.71
N THR A 244 6.45 -3.31 -27.19
CA THR A 244 7.64 -3.96 -26.64
C THR A 244 8.02 -5.11 -27.57
N ALA A 245 9.23 -5.05 -28.16
CA ALA A 245 9.75 -6.15 -28.95
C ALA A 245 9.93 -7.40 -28.07
N MET A 246 9.84 -8.59 -28.68
CA MET A 246 9.87 -9.85 -27.91
C MET A 246 11.14 -9.98 -27.06
N GLU A 247 12.28 -9.58 -27.60
CA GLU A 247 13.59 -9.53 -26.93
C GLU A 247 13.64 -8.54 -25.75
N ASP A 248 12.84 -7.47 -25.80
CA ASP A 248 12.77 -6.42 -24.78
C ASP A 248 11.75 -6.71 -23.68
N THR A 249 11.04 -7.83 -23.73
CA THR A 249 10.05 -8.20 -22.70
C THR A 249 10.68 -8.81 -21.44
N TRP A 250 11.87 -8.34 -21.04
CA TRP A 250 12.54 -8.81 -19.83
C TRP A 250 11.78 -8.39 -18.56
N CYS A 251 12.02 -9.11 -17.47
CA CYS A 251 11.40 -8.82 -16.18
C CYS A 251 12.43 -8.23 -15.22
N THR A 252 12.03 -7.24 -14.44
CA THR A 252 12.80 -6.75 -13.29
C THR A 252 11.93 -6.66 -12.06
N GLN A 253 12.51 -7.01 -10.91
CA GLN A 253 11.87 -6.84 -9.60
C GLN A 253 11.99 -5.39 -9.09
N ARG A 254 12.83 -4.56 -9.72
CA ARG A 254 13.17 -3.21 -9.26
C ARG A 254 12.75 -2.14 -10.28
N TYR A 255 11.61 -2.34 -10.95
CA TYR A 255 11.15 -1.37 -11.95
C TYR A 255 10.67 -0.10 -11.26
N ARG A 256 11.47 0.97 -11.27
CA ARG A 256 11.08 2.20 -10.58
C ARG A 256 9.93 2.89 -11.31
N THR A 257 9.03 3.50 -10.54
CA THR A 257 7.87 4.22 -11.08
C THR A 257 8.27 5.49 -11.84
N ASP A 258 9.39 6.10 -11.48
CA ASP A 258 9.91 7.33 -12.10
C ASP A 258 10.69 7.10 -13.39
N GLU A 259 11.11 5.87 -13.67
CA GLU A 259 11.72 5.47 -14.94
C GLU A 259 10.70 5.44 -16.09
N VAL A 260 9.41 5.30 -15.78
CA VAL A 260 8.33 5.21 -16.76
C VAL A 260 8.00 6.58 -17.34
N HIS A 261 8.12 6.71 -18.66
CA HIS A 261 7.62 7.86 -19.38
C HIS A 261 6.11 7.73 -19.63
N VAL A 262 5.34 8.70 -19.15
CA VAL A 262 3.88 8.71 -19.17
C VAL A 262 3.41 9.58 -20.32
N ALA A 263 3.38 9.01 -21.52
CA ALA A 263 3.08 9.74 -22.76
C ALA A 263 1.60 10.14 -22.91
N TRP A 264 0.69 9.47 -22.20
CA TRP A 264 -0.76 9.67 -22.30
C TRP A 264 -1.32 10.77 -21.38
N ARG A 265 -0.46 11.43 -20.61
CA ARG A 265 -0.83 12.58 -19.76
C ARG A 265 -0.18 13.85 -20.31
N ALA A 266 -1.00 14.87 -20.50
CA ALA A 266 -0.61 16.22 -20.90
C ALA A 266 -0.76 17.19 -19.72
#